data_AF-A0A087U6E4-F1
#
_entry.id   AF-A0A087U6E4-F1
#
_cell.length_a   1.000
_cell.length_b   1.000
_cell.length_c   1.000
_cell.angle_alpha   90.00
_cell.angle_beta   90.00
_cell.angle_gamma   90.00
#
_symmetry.space_group_name_H-M   'P 1'
#
loop_
_entity.id
_entity.type
_entity.pdbx_description
1 polymer ?
#
loop_
_entity_poly.entity_id
_entity_poly.type
_entity_poly.pdbx_seq_one_letter_code
_entity_poly.pdbx_strand_id
1 'polypeptide(L)'
;MIPLILIDSKHFGKFVIAPLNIVMYNVFTSHGPDLYGTEPCTFYFLNGILNFNVGFICALLAAPILILNLYLEGNQKKPKNPSALLYLAPMYLWMIVFFPLAHKEERFLFPIYPLICFAGAFAVDCIQKIYHQLFHKKIFANYLEFTSWISIAFCAIYCLFSLSRTVVVYKGYRAPIETFMELG
;
A
#
# COMPACT_ATOMS: atom_id res chain seq x y z
N MET A 1 12.01 13.82 -12.16
CA MET A 1 12.91 14.33 -11.08
C MET A 1 13.79 15.47 -11.59
N ILE A 2 14.53 15.30 -12.69
CA ILE A 2 15.43 16.33 -13.26
C ILE A 2 14.74 17.70 -13.51
N PRO A 3 13.58 17.79 -14.20
CA PRO A 3 12.94 19.10 -14.44
C PRO A 3 12.46 19.77 -13.15
N LEU A 4 12.02 18.99 -12.15
CA LEU A 4 11.57 19.51 -10.86
C LEU A 4 12.73 20.17 -10.10
N ILE A 5 13.87 19.49 -10.01
CA ILE A 5 15.08 20.00 -9.34
C ILE A 5 15.57 21.28 -10.02
N LEU A 6 15.53 21.35 -11.35
CA LEU A 6 15.94 22.54 -12.10
C LEU A 6 15.02 23.73 -11.86
N ILE A 7 13.70 23.51 -11.86
CA ILE A 7 12.70 24.57 -11.62
C ILE A 7 12.79 25.06 -10.18
N ASP A 8 12.84 24.16 -9.21
CA ASP A 8 12.96 24.50 -7.78
C ASP A 8 14.28 25.22 -7.52
N SER A 9 15.40 24.70 -8.03
CA SER A 9 16.70 25.32 -7.84
C SER A 9 16.78 26.72 -8.47
N LYS A 10 16.08 26.95 -9.58
CA LYS A 10 16.01 28.27 -10.23
C LYS A 10 15.20 29.27 -9.40
N HIS A 11 14.08 28.86 -8.81
CA HIS A 11 13.22 29.76 -8.04
C HIS A 11 13.72 30.01 -6.62
N PHE A 12 14.29 29.00 -5.97
CA PHE A 12 14.83 29.12 -4.61
C PHE A 12 16.26 29.65 -4.56
N GLY A 13 16.97 29.76 -5.70
CA GLY A 13 18.36 30.25 -5.77
C GLY A 13 19.39 29.34 -5.09
N LYS A 14 18.99 28.14 -4.69
CA LYS A 14 19.83 27.11 -4.06
C LYS A 14 19.46 25.75 -4.62
N PHE A 15 20.42 24.83 -4.65
CA PHE A 15 20.15 23.45 -5.07
C PHE A 15 19.20 22.78 -4.07
N VAL A 16 17.97 22.52 -4.50
CA VAL A 16 16.91 21.95 -3.66
C VAL A 16 16.45 20.64 -4.26
N ILE A 17 16.58 19.58 -3.46
CA ILE A 17 15.93 18.30 -3.73
C ILE A 17 14.78 18.20 -2.72
N ALA A 18 13.56 18.49 -3.17
CA ALA A 18 12.40 18.54 -2.28
C ALA A 18 12.19 17.26 -1.44
N PRO A 19 12.27 16.03 -2.01
CA PRO A 19 12.14 14.81 -1.20
C PRO A 19 13.24 14.65 -0.15
N LEU A 20 14.48 15.03 -0.49
CA LEU A 20 15.61 14.93 0.44
C LEU A 20 15.44 15.91 1.60
N ASN A 21 15.00 17.14 1.33
CA ASN A 21 14.73 18.12 2.37
C ASN A 21 13.61 17.69 3.31
N ILE A 22 12.56 17.02 2.80
CA ILE A 22 11.50 16.46 3.63
C ILE A 22 12.07 15.41 4.59
N VAL A 23 12.91 14.51 4.10
CA VAL A 23 13.55 13.48 4.94
C VAL A 23 14.53 14.12 5.94
N MET A 24 15.37 15.06 5.51
CA MET A 24 16.33 15.75 6.39
C MET A 24 15.61 16.53 7.51
N TYR A 25 14.51 17.19 7.19
CA TYR A 25 13.73 17.94 8.17
C TYR A 25 12.98 17.02 9.14
N ASN A 26 12.30 15.98 8.66
CA ASN A 26 11.45 15.13 9.49
C ASN A 26 12.21 14.04 10.26
N VAL A 27 13.33 13.54 9.73
CA VAL A 27 14.10 12.43 10.33
C VAL A 27 15.28 12.93 11.15
N PHE A 28 15.98 13.97 10.69
CA PHE A 28 17.27 14.37 11.28
C PHE A 28 17.20 15.65 12.14
N THR A 29 16.05 16.33 12.21
CA THR A 29 15.90 17.57 12.99
C THR A 29 14.95 17.36 14.17
N SER A 30 15.37 17.75 15.37
CA SER A 30 14.65 17.55 16.64
C SER A 30 13.43 18.45 16.86
N HIS A 31 13.31 19.57 16.13
CA HIS A 31 12.23 20.55 16.31
C HIS A 31 11.18 20.53 15.18
N GLY A 32 11.40 19.73 14.14
CA GLY A 32 10.57 19.73 12.93
C GLY A 32 9.20 19.05 13.05
N PRO A 33 9.10 17.86 13.69
CA PRO A 33 7.86 17.08 13.72
C PRO A 33 6.79 17.61 14.69
N ASP A 34 7.18 18.21 15.81
CA ASP A 34 6.26 18.46 16.92
C ASP A 34 5.36 19.70 16.74
N LEU A 35 5.58 20.48 15.67
CA LEU A 35 4.84 21.71 15.39
C LEU A 35 3.35 21.48 15.04
N TYR A 36 3.00 20.27 14.59
CA TYR A 36 1.65 19.93 14.11
C TYR A 36 0.97 18.82 14.92
N GLY A 37 1.51 18.48 16.09
CA GLY A 37 1.00 17.42 16.96
C GLY A 37 1.54 16.03 16.60
N THR A 38 1.53 15.16 17.60
CA THR A 38 2.04 13.78 17.51
C THR A 38 0.89 12.78 17.57
N GLU A 39 0.95 11.73 16.76
CA GLU A 39 -0.09 10.70 16.73
C GLU A 39 0.51 9.31 17.00
N PRO A 40 -0.24 8.41 17.67
CA PRO A 40 0.21 7.05 17.90
C PRO A 40 0.41 6.29 16.58
N CYS A 41 1.23 5.24 16.61
CA CYS A 41 1.50 4.40 15.42
C CYS A 41 0.24 3.74 14.84
N THR A 42 -0.81 3.62 15.64
CA THR A 42 -2.13 3.11 15.22
C THR A 42 -2.78 3.97 14.14
N PHE A 43 -2.43 5.27 14.03
CA PHE A 43 -3.00 6.16 13.03
C PHE A 43 -2.81 5.62 11.60
N TYR A 44 -1.59 5.22 11.22
CA TYR A 44 -1.33 4.69 9.87
C TYR A 44 -1.97 3.32 9.62
N PHE A 45 -2.06 2.47 10.64
CA PHE A 45 -2.78 1.20 10.53
C PHE A 45 -4.27 1.42 10.30
N LEU A 46 -4.89 2.29 11.10
CA LEU A 46 -6.31 2.62 10.97
C LEU A 46 -6.58 3.26 9.62
N ASN A 47 -5.75 4.20 9.17
CA ASN A 47 -5.89 4.83 7.86
C ASN A 47 -5.76 3.81 6.71
N GLY A 48 -4.78 2.91 6.80
CA GLY A 48 -4.58 1.84 5.81
C GLY A 48 -5.78 0.89 5.73
N ILE A 49 -6.28 0.43 6.89
CA ILE A 49 -7.46 -0.44 6.97
C ILE A 49 -8.69 0.29 6.46
N LEU A 50 -8.87 1.57 6.81
CA LEU A 50 -10.02 2.33 6.36
C LEU A 50 -10.00 2.44 4.83
N ASN A 51 -8.86 2.79 4.22
CA ASN A 51 -8.71 3.04 2.78
C ASN A 51 -8.73 1.78 1.92
N PHE A 52 -8.01 0.73 2.34
CA PHE A 52 -7.84 -0.48 1.52
C PHE A 52 -8.51 -1.71 2.13
N ASN A 53 -9.24 -1.60 3.23
CA ASN A 53 -10.01 -2.68 3.86
C ASN A 53 -9.16 -3.97 4.00
N VAL A 54 -9.69 -5.09 3.49
CA VAL A 54 -9.03 -6.41 3.46
C VAL A 54 -7.73 -6.38 2.62
N GLY A 55 -7.66 -5.51 1.60
CA GLY A 55 -6.47 -5.34 0.77
C GLY A 55 -5.25 -4.85 1.53
N PHE A 56 -5.43 -4.01 2.55
CA PHE A 56 -4.32 -3.58 3.41
C PHE A 56 -3.71 -4.75 4.19
N ILE A 57 -4.57 -5.61 4.74
CA ILE A 57 -4.15 -6.78 5.51
C ILE A 57 -3.37 -7.74 4.60
N CYS A 58 -3.86 -8.00 3.39
CA CYS A 58 -3.16 -8.80 2.40
C CYS A 58 -1.81 -8.18 2.02
N ALA A 59 -1.74 -6.86 1.83
CA ALA A 59 -0.50 -6.17 1.51
C ALA A 59 0.55 -6.30 2.62
N LEU A 60 0.16 -6.14 3.89
CA LEU A 60 1.07 -6.34 5.03
C LEU A 60 1.60 -7.78 5.10
N LEU A 61 0.74 -8.76 4.82
CA LEU A 61 1.09 -10.19 4.82
C LEU A 61 1.77 -10.66 3.52
N ALA A 62 1.97 -9.79 2.52
CA ALA A 62 2.55 -10.19 1.24
C ALA A 62 3.94 -10.83 1.38
N ALA A 63 4.81 -10.28 2.22
CA ALA A 63 6.14 -10.83 2.49
C ALA A 63 6.11 -12.23 3.15
N PRO A 64 5.41 -12.47 4.27
CA PRO A 64 5.35 -13.81 4.86
C PRO A 64 4.64 -14.82 3.94
N ILE A 65 3.61 -14.42 3.18
CA ILE A 65 2.95 -15.28 2.20
C ILE A 65 3.92 -15.67 1.09
N LEU A 66 4.72 -14.73 0.58
CA LEU A 66 5.74 -15.02 -0.42
C LEU A 66 6.78 -16.01 0.11
N ILE A 67 7.28 -15.81 1.33
CA ILE A 67 8.25 -16.71 1.96
C ILE A 67 7.66 -18.12 2.10
N LEU A 68 6.40 -18.23 2.52
CA LEU A 68 5.69 -19.51 2.59
C LEU A 68 5.55 -20.17 1.23
N ASN A 69 5.19 -19.42 0.18
CA ASN A 69 5.11 -19.94 -1.18
C ASN A 69 6.47 -20.49 -1.66
N LEU A 70 7.55 -19.73 -1.44
CA LEU A 70 8.91 -20.16 -1.80
C LEU A 70 9.35 -21.41 -1.03
N TYR A 71 8.95 -21.53 0.24
CA TYR A 71 9.22 -22.72 1.05
C TYR A 71 8.50 -23.95 0.51
N LEU A 72 7.24 -23.80 0.08
CA LEU A 72 6.41 -24.90 -0.45
C LEU A 72 6.81 -25.31 -1.88
N GLU A 73 7.25 -24.36 -2.71
CA GLU A 73 7.74 -24.61 -4.08
C GLU A 73 9.05 -25.41 -4.10
N GLY A 74 9.85 -25.36 -3.03
CA GLY A 74 11.13 -26.05 -2.93
C GLY A 74 12.16 -25.58 -3.98
N ASN A 75 13.28 -26.31 -4.12
CA ASN A 75 14.40 -25.97 -5.01
C ASN A 75 14.09 -26.03 -6.53
N GLN A 76 12.82 -25.98 -6.93
CA GLN A 76 12.41 -25.92 -8.32
C GLN A 76 12.84 -24.57 -8.93
N LYS A 77 13.91 -24.61 -9.73
CA LYS A 77 14.48 -23.54 -10.58
C LYS A 77 14.17 -22.12 -10.11
N LYS A 78 15.04 -21.56 -9.26
CA LYS A 78 15.02 -20.13 -8.93
C LYS A 78 14.90 -19.31 -10.23
N PRO A 79 13.90 -18.43 -10.37
CA PRO A 79 13.82 -17.57 -11.54
C PRO A 79 15.07 -16.69 -11.63
N LYS A 80 15.56 -16.43 -12.85
CA LYS A 80 16.72 -15.55 -13.12
C LYS A 80 16.45 -14.07 -12.79
N ASN A 81 15.19 -13.71 -12.58
CA ASN A 81 14.73 -12.35 -12.29
C ASN A 81 14.99 -11.95 -10.84
N PRO A 82 15.01 -10.64 -10.51
CA PRO A 82 15.09 -10.19 -9.12
C PRO A 82 14.05 -10.92 -8.28
N SER A 83 14.44 -11.31 -7.06
CA SER A 83 13.56 -11.99 -6.12
C SER A 83 12.28 -11.18 -5.97
N ALA A 84 11.12 -11.84 -5.95
CA ALA A 84 9.83 -11.14 -5.83
C ALA A 84 9.76 -10.23 -4.58
N LEU A 85 10.62 -10.50 -3.59
CA LEU A 85 10.85 -9.65 -2.43
C LEU A 85 11.32 -8.23 -2.79
N LEU A 86 12.13 -8.07 -3.83
CA LEU A 86 12.67 -6.77 -4.26
C LEU A 86 11.58 -5.87 -4.83
N TYR A 87 10.52 -6.44 -5.43
CA TYR A 87 9.34 -5.69 -5.85
C TYR A 87 8.47 -5.23 -4.67
N LEU A 88 8.44 -6.00 -3.58
CA LEU A 88 7.73 -5.65 -2.35
C LEU A 88 8.52 -4.68 -1.45
N ALA A 89 9.85 -4.67 -1.56
CA ALA A 89 10.74 -3.91 -0.70
C ALA A 89 10.40 -2.41 -0.59
N PRO A 90 10.08 -1.67 -1.67
CA PRO A 90 9.77 -0.25 -1.57
C PRO A 90 8.62 0.07 -0.63
N MET A 91 7.58 -0.77 -0.61
CA MET A 91 6.43 -0.60 0.28
C MET A 91 6.84 -0.73 1.75
N TYR A 92 7.57 -1.80 2.08
CA TYR A 92 8.01 -2.07 3.45
C TYR A 92 9.06 -1.07 3.93
N LEU A 93 10.01 -0.68 3.08
CA LEU A 93 11.00 0.34 3.41
C LEU A 93 10.33 1.67 3.74
N TRP A 94 9.34 2.08 2.95
CA TRP A 94 8.60 3.30 3.23
C TRP A 94 7.85 3.22 4.56
N MET A 95 7.15 2.11 4.84
CA MET A 95 6.48 1.93 6.13
C MET A 95 7.46 1.96 7.30
N ILE A 96 8.62 1.31 7.19
CA ILE A 96 9.64 1.30 8.25
C ILE A 96 10.20 2.70 8.52
N VAL A 97 10.36 3.53 7.50
CA VAL A 97 10.88 4.90 7.66
C VAL A 97 9.83 5.83 8.26
N PHE A 98 8.58 5.77 7.79
CA PHE A 98 7.55 6.75 8.17
C PHE A 98 6.75 6.37 9.43
N PHE A 99 6.60 5.08 9.77
CA PHE A 99 5.84 4.68 10.96
C PHE A 99 6.46 5.13 12.31
N PRO A 100 7.79 5.11 12.49
CA PRO A 100 8.42 5.58 13.72
C PRO A 100 8.40 7.09 13.90
N LEU A 101 8.04 7.86 12.86
CA LEU A 101 7.99 9.32 12.96
C LEU A 101 6.88 9.76 13.93
N ALA A 102 7.22 10.73 14.78
CA ALA A 102 6.31 11.29 15.79
C ALA A 102 5.13 12.03 15.14
N HIS A 103 5.44 12.80 14.10
CA HIS A 103 4.43 13.46 13.28
C HIS A 103 3.91 12.51 12.20
N LYS A 104 2.59 12.39 12.13
CA LYS A 104 1.92 11.54 11.15
C LYS A 104 0.87 12.37 10.44
N GLU A 105 0.82 12.17 9.13
CA GLU A 105 -0.23 12.72 8.29
C GLU A 105 -0.52 11.72 7.17
N GLU A 106 -1.78 11.67 6.75
CA GLU A 106 -2.20 10.79 5.65
C GLU A 106 -1.44 11.08 4.35
N ARG A 107 -1.01 12.33 4.14
CA ARG A 107 -0.35 12.73 2.89
C ARG A 107 1.01 12.08 2.65
N PHE A 108 1.70 11.67 3.71
CA PHE A 108 2.96 10.93 3.59
C PHE A 108 2.77 9.50 3.05
N LEU A 109 1.54 8.97 3.09
CA LEU A 109 1.22 7.65 2.55
C LEU A 109 0.75 7.68 1.08
N PHE A 110 0.40 8.84 0.50
CA PHE A 110 -0.05 8.91 -0.89
C PHE A 110 0.90 8.24 -1.90
N PRO A 111 2.24 8.37 -1.79
CA PRO A 111 3.16 7.73 -2.73
C PRO A 111 3.11 6.20 -2.69
N ILE A 112 2.72 5.60 -1.57
CA ILE A 112 2.73 4.14 -1.41
C ILE A 112 1.39 3.47 -1.66
N TYR A 113 0.31 4.23 -1.85
CA TYR A 113 -1.02 3.67 -2.13
C TYR A 113 -1.04 2.71 -3.34
N PRO A 114 -0.41 3.03 -4.49
CA PRO A 114 -0.30 2.06 -5.59
C PRO A 114 0.49 0.81 -5.22
N LEU A 115 1.53 0.94 -4.38
CA LEU A 115 2.36 -0.18 -3.94
C LEU A 115 1.59 -1.10 -2.98
N ILE A 116 0.71 -0.55 -2.14
CA ILE A 116 -0.20 -1.32 -1.27
C ILE A 116 -1.15 -2.15 -2.15
N CYS A 117 -1.76 -1.55 -3.18
CA CYS A 117 -2.60 -2.28 -4.13
C CYS A 117 -1.84 -3.42 -4.82
N PHE A 118 -0.62 -3.13 -5.29
CA PHE A 118 0.24 -4.13 -5.91
C PHE A 118 0.59 -5.27 -4.95
N ALA A 119 1.03 -4.96 -3.73
CA ALA A 119 1.38 -5.95 -2.72
C ALA A 119 0.17 -6.80 -2.32
N GLY A 120 -1.02 -6.19 -2.20
CA GLY A 120 -2.27 -6.90 -1.93
C GLY A 120 -2.65 -7.87 -3.04
N ALA A 121 -2.60 -7.43 -4.31
CA ALA A 121 -2.86 -8.29 -5.46
C ALA A 121 -1.83 -9.42 -5.57
N PHE A 122 -0.55 -9.11 -5.33
CA PHE A 122 0.54 -10.07 -5.32
C PHE A 122 0.36 -11.14 -4.22
N ALA A 123 -0.10 -10.74 -3.04
CA ALA A 123 -0.43 -11.66 -1.95
C ALA A 123 -1.56 -12.62 -2.34
N VAL A 124 -2.61 -12.13 -3.00
CA VAL A 124 -3.72 -12.97 -3.48
C VAL A 124 -3.22 -13.98 -4.52
N ASP A 125 -2.39 -13.58 -5.48
CA ASP A 125 -1.79 -14.52 -6.46
C ASP A 125 -0.93 -15.60 -5.76
N CYS A 126 -0.14 -15.22 -4.75
CA CYS A 126 0.62 -16.20 -3.96
C CYS A 126 -0.29 -17.15 -3.18
N ILE A 127 -1.38 -16.67 -2.59
CA ILE A 127 -2.37 -17.52 -1.91
C ILE A 127 -2.98 -18.52 -2.89
N GLN A 128 -3.28 -18.10 -4.13
CA GLN A 128 -3.80 -19.01 -5.16
C GLN A 128 -2.80 -20.12 -5.48
N LYS A 129 -1.52 -19.78 -5.63
CA LYS A 129 -0.43 -20.75 -5.88
C LYS A 129 -0.28 -21.74 -4.73
N ILE A 130 -0.26 -21.25 -3.49
CA ILE A 130 -0.17 -22.09 -2.29
C ILE A 130 -1.35 -23.05 -2.23
N TYR A 131 -2.57 -22.56 -2.44
CA TYR A 131 -3.78 -23.39 -2.45
C TYR A 131 -3.68 -24.50 -3.50
N HIS A 132 -3.31 -24.14 -4.74
CA HIS A 132 -3.14 -25.12 -5.80
C HIS A 132 -2.07 -26.18 -5.47
N GLN A 133 -0.93 -25.77 -4.90
CA GLN A 133 0.15 -26.67 -4.50
C GLN A 133 -0.21 -27.59 -3.33
N LEU A 134 -1.10 -27.18 -2.43
CA LEU A 134 -1.53 -28.04 -1.32
C LEU A 134 -2.52 -29.11 -1.79
N PHE A 135 -3.48 -28.75 -2.63
CA PHE A 135 -4.60 -29.63 -2.98
C PHE A 135 -4.42 -30.38 -4.31
N HIS A 136 -3.64 -29.87 -5.26
CA HIS A 136 -3.59 -30.38 -6.64
C HIS A 136 -2.18 -30.56 -7.20
N LYS A 137 -1.22 -31.05 -6.39
CA LYS A 137 0.19 -31.30 -6.78
C LYS A 137 0.43 -32.10 -8.08
N LYS A 138 -0.56 -32.80 -8.61
CA LYS A 138 -0.41 -33.78 -9.70
C LYS A 138 -1.02 -33.36 -11.05
N ILE A 139 -1.71 -32.23 -11.14
CA ILE A 139 -2.39 -31.82 -12.37
C ILE A 139 -1.55 -30.74 -13.06
N PHE A 140 -1.05 -31.02 -14.26
CA PHE A 140 -0.32 -30.07 -15.14
C PHE A 140 -1.23 -28.97 -15.74
N ALA A 141 -2.26 -28.55 -15.01
CA ALA A 141 -3.16 -27.49 -15.44
C ALA A 141 -2.71 -26.13 -14.91
N ASN A 142 -3.06 -25.07 -15.63
CA ASN A 142 -2.80 -23.70 -15.18
C ASN A 142 -3.52 -23.46 -13.84
N TYR A 143 -2.80 -23.00 -12.82
CA TYR A 143 -3.35 -22.71 -11.49
C TYR A 143 -4.54 -21.74 -11.51
N LEU A 144 -4.57 -20.84 -12.50
CA LEU A 144 -5.62 -19.84 -12.72
C LEU A 144 -7.00 -20.47 -12.98
N GLU A 145 -7.06 -21.61 -13.67
CA GLU A 145 -8.36 -22.22 -14.03
C GLU A 145 -9.09 -22.75 -12.79
N PHE A 146 -8.35 -23.35 -11.86
CA PHE A 146 -8.93 -23.94 -10.65
C PHE A 146 -9.10 -22.95 -9.50
N THR A 147 -8.29 -21.89 -9.43
CA THR A 147 -8.21 -21.02 -8.25
C THR A 147 -8.70 -19.60 -8.51
N SER A 148 -9.18 -19.29 -9.72
CA SER A 148 -9.75 -17.98 -10.09
C SER A 148 -10.89 -17.52 -9.16
N TRP A 149 -11.69 -18.45 -8.63
CA TRP A 149 -12.76 -18.15 -7.69
C TRP A 149 -12.28 -17.41 -6.43
N ILE A 150 -11.04 -17.64 -5.97
CA ILE A 150 -10.45 -16.95 -4.81
C ILE A 150 -10.27 -15.46 -5.12
N SER A 151 -9.72 -15.12 -6.30
CA SER A 151 -9.58 -13.72 -6.74
C SER A 151 -10.94 -13.06 -6.90
N ILE A 152 -11.92 -13.75 -7.50
CA ILE A 152 -13.26 -13.22 -7.69
C ILE A 152 -13.92 -12.95 -6.34
N ALA A 153 -13.85 -13.89 -5.41
CA ALA A 153 -14.38 -13.73 -4.05
C ALA A 153 -13.70 -12.56 -3.32
N PHE A 154 -12.37 -12.46 -3.42
CA PHE A 154 -11.61 -11.36 -2.83
C PHE A 154 -12.05 -10.00 -3.40
N CYS A 155 -12.16 -9.87 -4.73
CA CYS A 155 -12.63 -8.66 -5.38
C CYS A 155 -14.07 -8.32 -4.97
N ALA A 156 -14.96 -9.30 -4.90
CA ALA A 156 -16.35 -9.08 -4.48
C ALA A 156 -16.43 -8.54 -3.05
N ILE A 157 -15.69 -9.13 -2.11
CA ILE A 157 -15.61 -8.68 -0.72
C ILE A 157 -15.02 -7.28 -0.64
N TYR A 158 -13.93 -7.03 -1.36
CA TYR A 158 -13.28 -5.72 -1.41
C TYR A 158 -14.23 -4.63 -1.92
N CYS A 159 -14.95 -4.89 -3.01
CA CYS A 159 -15.93 -3.98 -3.58
C CYS A 159 -17.09 -3.72 -2.60
N LEU A 160 -17.61 -4.77 -1.95
CA LEU A 160 -18.70 -4.63 -0.98
C LEU A 160 -18.33 -3.68 0.16
N PHE A 161 -17.18 -3.88 0.79
CA PHE A 161 -16.71 -3.01 1.88
C PHE A 161 -16.40 -1.59 1.39
N SER A 162 -15.82 -1.46 0.20
CA SER A 162 -15.50 -0.15 -0.37
C SER A 162 -16.77 0.66 -0.68
N LEU A 163 -17.79 0.01 -1.25
CA LEU A 163 -19.10 0.64 -1.51
C LEU A 163 -19.80 1.03 -0.20
N SER A 164 -19.78 0.15 0.80
CA SER A 164 -20.33 0.46 2.13
C SER A 164 -19.70 1.72 2.72
N ARG A 165 -18.36 1.83 2.64
CA ARG A 165 -17.65 3.04 3.08
C ARG A 165 -18.06 4.27 2.28
N THR A 166 -18.10 4.18 0.96
CA THR A 166 -18.53 5.32 0.10
C THR A 166 -19.93 5.80 0.49
N VAL A 167 -20.85 4.89 0.80
CA VAL A 167 -22.20 5.25 1.26
C VAL A 167 -22.17 5.97 2.61
N VAL A 168 -21.34 5.53 3.56
CA VAL A 168 -21.20 6.20 4.86
C VAL A 168 -20.63 7.60 4.71
N VAL A 169 -19.58 7.76 3.90
CA VAL A 169 -18.97 9.08 3.63
C VAL A 169 -19.98 9.99 2.95
N TYR A 170 -20.71 9.48 1.96
CA TYR A 170 -21.77 10.24 1.31
C TYR A 170 -22.85 10.69 2.32
N LYS A 171 -23.36 9.79 3.16
CA LYS A 171 -24.36 10.15 4.17
C LYS A 171 -23.84 11.14 5.22
N GLY A 172 -22.58 10.98 5.64
CA GLY A 172 -21.96 11.81 6.69
C GLY A 172 -21.54 13.20 6.23
N TYR A 173 -21.18 13.36 4.95
CA TYR A 173 -20.62 14.61 4.40
C TYR A 173 -21.44 15.20 3.24
N ARG A 174 -22.72 14.80 3.12
CA ARG A 174 -23.64 15.32 2.09
C ARG A 174 -24.07 16.77 2.31
N ALA A 175 -24.08 17.25 3.56
CA ALA A 175 -24.64 18.57 3.91
C ALA A 175 -24.08 19.75 3.07
N PRO A 176 -22.76 19.90 2.84
CA PRO A 176 -22.25 20.98 1.98
C PRO A 176 -22.73 20.87 0.54
N ILE A 177 -22.78 19.66 -0.02
CA ILE A 177 -23.21 19.40 -1.40
C ILE A 177 -24.66 19.84 -1.59
N GLU A 178 -25.53 19.53 -0.62
CA GLU A 178 -26.92 19.97 -0.65
C GLU A 178 -27.06 21.49 -0.59
N THR A 179 -26.36 22.13 0.33
CA THR A 179 -26.43 23.59 0.46
C THR A 179 -25.98 24.31 -0.81
N PHE A 180 -24.96 23.80 -1.52
CA PHE A 180 -24.54 24.35 -2.80
C PHE A 180 -25.55 24.10 -3.93
N MET A 181 -26.26 22.97 -3.93
CA MET A 181 -27.32 22.71 -4.91
C MET A 181 -28.58 23.53 -4.66
N GLU A 182 -28.89 23.90 -3.42
CA GLU A 182 -30.05 24.73 -3.08
C GLU A 182 -29.81 26.23 -3.37
N LEU A 183 -28.54 26.65 -3.41
CA LEU A 183 -28.13 28.05 -3.63
C LEU A 183 -27.82 28.39 -5.10
N GLY A 184 -27.72 27.40 -6.00
CA GLY A 184 -27.44 27.57 -7.42
C GLY A 184 -28.65 27.26 -8.29
#